data_AF-A0A2W4Y8I6-F1
#
_entry.id   AF-A0A2W4Y8I6-F1
#
_cell.length_a   1.000
_cell.length_b   1.000
_cell.length_c   1.000
_cell.angle_alpha   90.00
_cell.angle_beta   90.00
_cell.angle_gamma   90.00
#
_symmetry.space_group_name_H-M   'P 1'
#
loop_
_entity.id
_entity.type
_entity.pdbx_description
1 polymer ?
#
loop_
_entity_poly.entity_id
_entity_poly.type
_entity_poly.pdbx_seq_one_letter_code
_entity_poly.pdbx_strand_id
1 'polypeptide(L)'
;MYTSQVQEGKSFLHQGQICLMELIEGVLQDKTQYRLFPEVSLARIVQKNGLEASLHAELQRFIRSCSSLDILICRHEAMSSLPIIAIERQSPYHDFPDRQEADRKKAAILRKAELPLIYADEPSKGIVRFAKAEQPQNICCEVNVYRGLGRDKLRDFLLSVMEENHESQRV
;
A
#
# COMPACT_ATOMS: atom_id res chain seq x y z
N MET A 1 -32.01 -18.39 -25.36
CA MET A 1 -32.78 -18.38 -24.10
C MET A 1 -31.82 -18.06 -22.96
N TYR A 2 -32.20 -17.07 -22.16
CA TYR A 2 -31.76 -16.75 -20.78
C TYR A 2 -30.27 -16.49 -20.48
N THR A 3 -30.02 -15.19 -20.41
CA THR A 3 -29.23 -14.41 -19.43
C THR A 3 -28.74 -15.07 -18.14
N SER A 4 -27.67 -14.43 -17.65
CA SER A 4 -27.32 -14.13 -16.25
C SER A 4 -26.67 -15.23 -15.40
N GLN A 5 -25.36 -15.06 -15.16
CA GLN A 5 -24.88 -14.88 -13.78
C GLN A 5 -23.95 -13.67 -13.72
N VAL A 6 -24.57 -12.49 -13.57
CA VAL A 6 -23.96 -11.38 -12.84
C VAL A 6 -24.34 -11.59 -11.38
N GLN A 7 -23.37 -12.01 -10.56
CA GLN A 7 -23.29 -11.95 -9.10
C GLN A 7 -21.99 -12.72 -8.77
N GLU A 8 -21.00 -12.19 -8.07
CA GLU A 8 -21.11 -11.46 -6.81
C GLU A 8 -20.11 -10.30 -6.73
N GLY A 9 -20.62 -9.09 -6.54
CA GLY A 9 -19.86 -8.03 -5.92
C GLY A 9 -19.70 -8.32 -4.43
N LYS A 10 -18.58 -8.92 -4.05
CA LYS A 10 -17.96 -8.79 -2.74
C LYS A 10 -16.47 -8.75 -2.99
N SER A 11 -15.85 -7.60 -2.70
CA SER A 11 -14.40 -7.53 -2.60
C SER A 11 -13.99 -8.36 -1.39
N PHE A 12 -13.75 -9.66 -1.63
CA PHE A 12 -13.13 -10.51 -0.64
C PHE A 12 -11.65 -10.16 -0.68
N LEU A 13 -11.15 -9.55 0.39
CA LEU A 13 -9.72 -9.37 0.57
C LEU A 13 -9.03 -10.69 0.26
N HIS A 14 -8.13 -10.68 -0.70
CA HIS A 14 -7.43 -11.89 -1.11
C HIS A 14 -6.69 -12.44 0.12
N GLN A 15 -6.68 -13.76 0.35
CA GLN A 15 -6.08 -14.37 1.55
C GLN A 15 -4.67 -13.84 1.85
N GLY A 16 -3.84 -13.67 0.81
CA GLY A 16 -2.52 -13.05 0.93
C GLY A 16 -2.52 -11.60 1.47
N GLN A 17 -3.51 -10.78 1.14
CA GLN A 17 -3.66 -9.41 1.67
C GLN A 17 -4.07 -9.45 3.14
N ILE A 18 -4.97 -10.36 3.53
CA ILE A 18 -5.34 -10.56 4.94
C ILE A 18 -4.09 -10.97 5.74
N CYS A 19 -3.35 -11.97 5.28
CA CYS A 19 -2.13 -12.41 5.96
C CYS A 19 -1.07 -11.30 6.06
N LEU A 20 -0.94 -10.46 5.02
CA LEU A 20 -0.03 -9.32 5.03
C LEU A 20 -0.47 -8.27 6.07
N MET A 21 -1.76 -7.95 6.14
CA MET A 21 -2.30 -7.05 7.15
C MET A 21 -2.08 -7.58 8.56
N GLU A 22 -2.37 -8.87 8.81
CA GLU A 22 -2.13 -9.52 10.11
C GLU A 22 -0.66 -9.47 10.51
N LEU A 23 0.25 -9.69 9.56
CA LEU A 23 1.68 -9.55 9.79
C LEU A 23 2.04 -8.12 10.21
N ILE A 24 1.57 -7.12 9.46
CA ILE A 24 1.88 -5.71 9.73
C ILE A 24 1.28 -5.26 11.07
N GLU A 25 0.03 -5.62 11.36
CA GLU A 25 -0.61 -5.35 12.66
C GLU A 25 0.14 -6.02 13.81
N GLY A 26 0.65 -7.24 13.60
CA GLY A 26 1.40 -7.98 14.60
C GLY A 26 2.76 -7.34 14.94
N VAL A 27 3.39 -6.65 14.00
CA VAL A 27 4.67 -5.94 14.24
C VAL A 27 4.47 -4.51 14.74
N LEU A 28 3.41 -3.82 14.32
CA LEU A 28 3.04 -2.47 14.80
C LEU A 28 2.22 -2.53 16.09
N GLN A 29 2.75 -3.22 17.10
CA GLN A 29 2.11 -3.66 18.36
C GLN A 29 1.15 -2.65 19.05
N ASP A 30 1.30 -1.34 18.82
CA ASP A 30 0.38 -0.31 19.30
C ASP A 30 -0.78 -0.05 18.32
N LYS A 31 -1.84 -0.86 18.46
CA LYS A 31 -3.10 -0.69 17.71
C LYS A 31 -3.87 0.59 18.06
N THR A 32 -3.48 1.31 19.11
CA THR A 32 -4.09 2.61 19.45
C THR A 32 -3.51 3.75 18.64
N GLN A 33 -2.28 3.57 18.13
CA GLN A 33 -1.58 4.57 17.31
C GLN A 33 -1.71 4.32 15.81
N TYR A 34 -1.85 3.08 15.36
CA TYR A 34 -1.88 2.77 13.94
C TYR A 34 -3.13 1.99 13.54
N ARG A 35 -3.72 2.36 12.40
CA ARG A 35 -4.83 1.63 11.78
C ARG A 35 -4.50 1.30 10.33
N LEU A 36 -4.81 0.07 9.93
CA LEU A 36 -4.68 -0.37 8.55
C LEU A 36 -6.04 -0.32 7.87
N PHE A 37 -6.07 0.22 6.66
CA PHE A 37 -7.25 0.26 5.81
C PHE A 37 -6.96 -0.50 4.53
N PRO A 38 -7.70 -1.57 4.22
CA PRO A 38 -7.55 -2.27 2.96
C PRO A 38 -8.25 -1.54 1.82
N GLU A 39 -7.76 -1.76 0.59
CA GLU A 39 -8.45 -1.40 -0.66
C GLU A 39 -8.87 0.08 -0.75
N VAL A 40 -7.98 0.98 -0.33
CA VAL A 40 -8.29 2.41 -0.32
C VAL A 40 -8.21 2.99 -1.72
N SER A 41 -9.31 3.56 -2.20
CA SER A 41 -9.34 4.24 -3.50
C SER A 41 -8.28 5.34 -3.61
N LEU A 42 -7.49 5.31 -4.68
CA LEU A 42 -6.47 6.33 -4.96
C LEU A 42 -7.10 7.71 -5.19
N ALA A 43 -8.32 7.77 -5.73
CA ALA A 43 -9.06 9.02 -5.88
C ALA A 43 -9.32 9.72 -4.54
N ARG A 44 -9.57 8.96 -3.46
CA ARG A 44 -9.74 9.53 -2.12
C ARG A 44 -8.44 10.16 -1.61
N ILE A 45 -7.29 9.55 -1.90
CA ILE A 45 -5.98 10.11 -1.54
C ILE A 45 -5.75 11.42 -2.29
N VAL A 46 -6.02 11.44 -3.59
CA VAL A 46 -5.88 12.65 -4.43
C VAL A 46 -6.79 13.78 -3.97
N GLN A 47 -8.06 13.47 -3.68
CA GLN A 47 -9.03 14.46 -3.20
C GLN A 47 -8.62 15.04 -1.85
N LYS A 48 -8.23 14.19 -0.89
CA LYS A 48 -7.80 14.62 0.46
C LYS A 48 -6.60 15.56 0.42
N ASN A 49 -5.69 15.37 -0.54
CA ASN A 49 -4.49 16.18 -0.70
C ASN A 49 -4.68 17.35 -1.70
N GLY A 50 -5.89 17.59 -2.22
CA GLY A 50 -6.16 18.69 -3.15
C GLY A 50 -5.41 18.59 -4.48
N LEU A 51 -5.01 17.37 -4.90
CA LEU A 51 -4.10 17.18 -6.01
C LEU A 51 -4.76 17.15 -7.39
N GLU A 52 -6.08 17.08 -7.49
CA GLU A 52 -6.82 16.82 -8.75
C GLU A 52 -6.39 17.76 -9.88
N ALA A 53 -6.32 19.07 -9.62
CA ALA A 53 -5.95 20.08 -10.61
C ALA A 53 -4.46 20.02 -11.01
N SER A 54 -3.60 19.45 -10.17
CA SER A 54 -2.15 19.34 -10.39
C SER A 54 -1.74 18.09 -11.19
N LEU A 55 -2.66 17.14 -11.35
CA LEU A 55 -2.44 15.92 -12.12
C LEU A 55 -2.70 16.19 -13.60
N HIS A 56 -1.84 15.66 -14.47
CA HIS A 56 -2.07 15.72 -15.91
C HIS A 56 -3.19 14.76 -16.33
N ALA A 57 -3.73 14.96 -17.54
CA ALA A 57 -4.95 14.28 -18.01
C ALA A 57 -4.90 12.75 -17.93
N GLU A 58 -3.73 12.14 -18.15
CA GLU A 58 -3.56 10.69 -18.04
C GLU A 58 -3.72 10.17 -16.61
N LEU A 59 -3.08 10.81 -15.61
CA LEU A 59 -3.27 10.46 -14.20
C LEU A 59 -4.69 10.76 -13.72
N GLN A 60 -5.32 11.84 -14.20
CA GLN A 60 -6.73 12.10 -13.92
C GLN A 60 -7.65 11.00 -14.46
N ARG A 61 -7.33 10.42 -15.62
CA ARG A 61 -8.07 9.27 -16.16
C ARG A 61 -7.82 8.01 -15.32
N PHE A 62 -6.57 7.80 -14.90
CA PHE A 62 -6.17 6.66 -14.09
C PHE A 62 -6.83 6.63 -12.70
N ILE A 63 -6.99 7.77 -12.04
CA ILE A 63 -7.72 7.81 -10.74
C ILE A 63 -9.21 7.50 -10.90
N ARG A 64 -9.79 7.81 -12.07
CA ARG A 64 -11.21 7.52 -12.39
C ARG A 64 -11.46 6.07 -12.76
N SER A 65 -10.42 5.27 -13.05
CA SER A 65 -10.55 3.84 -13.39
C SER A 65 -10.66 2.92 -12.16
N CYS A 66 -11.13 3.44 -11.02
CA CYS A 66 -11.29 2.70 -9.76
C CYS A 66 -9.99 2.09 -9.18
N SER A 67 -8.83 2.66 -9.50
CA SER A 67 -7.55 2.21 -8.92
C SER A 67 -7.55 2.37 -7.39
N SER A 68 -7.16 1.31 -6.68
CA SER A 68 -7.06 1.25 -5.22
C SER A 68 -5.64 0.90 -4.77
N LEU A 69 -5.35 1.23 -3.51
CA LEU A 69 -4.20 0.78 -2.75
C LEU A 69 -4.56 -0.48 -1.99
N ASP A 70 -3.67 -1.47 -1.94
CA ASP A 70 -3.96 -2.71 -1.21
C ASP A 70 -4.08 -2.46 0.29
N ILE A 71 -3.12 -1.74 0.89
CA ILE A 71 -3.13 -1.41 2.31
C ILE A 71 -2.68 0.04 2.49
N LEU A 72 -3.43 0.80 3.28
CA LEU A 72 -3.04 2.11 3.77
C LEU A 72 -2.83 2.05 5.27
N ILE A 73 -1.64 2.40 5.74
CA ILE A 73 -1.37 2.60 7.16
C ILE A 73 -1.66 4.07 7.48
N CYS A 74 -2.50 4.29 8.48
CA CYS A 74 -2.76 5.61 9.03
C CYS A 74 -2.29 5.68 10.49
N ARG A 75 -1.75 6.82 10.87
CA ARG A 75 -1.58 7.20 12.28
C ARG A 75 -2.92 7.72 12.81
N HIS A 76 -3.31 7.23 13.97
CA HIS A 76 -4.46 7.72 14.71
C HIS A 76 -4.08 8.98 15.47
N GLU A 77 -4.75 10.08 15.17
CA GLU A 77 -4.66 11.32 15.94
C GLU A 77 -6.00 11.57 16.65
N ALA A 78 -6.02 12.52 17.59
CA ALA A 78 -7.18 12.78 18.44
C ALA A 78 -8.50 13.03 17.68
N MET A 79 -8.42 13.61 16.47
CA MET A 79 -9.58 14.00 15.66
C MET A 79 -9.54 13.51 14.21
N SER A 80 -8.47 12.83 13.78
CA SER A 80 -8.31 12.40 12.38
C SER A 80 -7.40 11.18 12.23
N SER A 81 -7.48 10.54 11.06
CA SER A 81 -6.53 9.51 10.63
C SER A 81 -5.62 10.10 9.56
N LEU A 82 -4.32 10.18 9.84
CA LEU A 82 -3.31 10.69 8.93
C LEU A 82 -2.70 9.52 8.14
N PRO A 83 -2.83 9.47 6.80
CA PRO A 83 -2.15 8.48 5.98
C PRO A 83 -0.63 8.67 6.09
N ILE A 84 0.09 7.59 6.40
CA ILE A 84 1.55 7.66 6.61
C ILE A 84 2.33 6.73 5.68
N ILE A 85 1.77 5.60 5.27
CA ILE A 85 2.40 4.64 4.35
C ILE A 85 1.32 3.98 3.49
N ALA A 86 1.55 3.88 2.20
CA ALA A 86 0.84 2.98 1.30
C ALA A 86 1.65 1.70 1.08
N ILE A 87 0.98 0.56 1.02
CA ILE A 87 1.59 -0.73 0.70
C ILE A 87 0.84 -1.36 -0.46
N GLU A 88 1.59 -1.81 -1.47
CA GLU A 88 1.09 -2.56 -2.62
C GLU A 88 1.71 -3.95 -2.62
N ARG A 89 0.88 -4.98 -2.81
CA ARG A 89 1.34 -6.34 -2.95
C ARG A 89 1.78 -6.56 -4.39
N GLN A 90 3.01 -6.99 -4.55
CA GLN A 90 3.57 -7.36 -5.83
C GLN A 90 3.37 -8.86 -6.04
N SER A 91 2.90 -9.22 -7.24
CA SER A 91 2.73 -10.61 -7.67
C SER A 91 3.35 -10.79 -9.05
N PRO A 92 3.56 -12.04 -9.53
CA PRO A 92 4.13 -12.26 -10.87
C PRO A 92 3.33 -11.60 -12.01
N TYR A 93 2.06 -11.27 -11.78
CA TYR A 93 1.25 -10.49 -12.74
C TYR A 93 1.75 -9.05 -12.93
N HIS A 94 2.59 -8.52 -12.04
CA HIS A 94 3.19 -7.19 -12.16
C HIS A 94 4.36 -7.16 -13.13
N ASP A 95 4.79 -8.30 -13.68
CA ASP A 95 5.77 -8.36 -14.77
C ASP A 95 5.16 -7.95 -16.12
N PHE A 96 3.81 -7.88 -16.22
CA PHE A 96 3.15 -7.44 -17.45
C PHE A 96 3.29 -5.92 -17.64
N PRO A 97 3.58 -5.43 -18.88
CA PRO A 97 3.80 -4.02 -19.15
C PRO A 97 2.69 -3.08 -18.65
N ASP A 98 1.43 -3.49 -18.82
CA ASP A 98 0.27 -2.70 -18.38
C ASP A 98 0.19 -2.54 -16.86
N ARG A 99 0.63 -3.58 -16.12
CA ARG A 99 0.66 -3.56 -14.65
C ARG A 99 1.82 -2.72 -14.14
N GLN A 100 3.00 -2.84 -14.76
CA GLN A 100 4.11 -1.94 -14.46
C GLN A 100 3.75 -0.48 -14.71
N GLU A 101 3.00 -0.20 -15.77
CA GLU A 101 2.52 1.15 -16.07
C GLU A 101 1.52 1.65 -15.01
N ALA A 102 0.59 0.79 -14.58
CA ALA A 102 -0.32 1.12 -13.48
C ALA A 102 0.44 1.42 -12.18
N ASP A 103 1.46 0.62 -11.83
CA ASP A 103 2.29 0.80 -10.65
C ASP A 103 3.09 2.11 -10.72
N ARG A 104 3.68 2.42 -11.88
CA ARG A 104 4.36 3.71 -12.11
C ARG A 104 3.42 4.89 -11.89
N LYS A 105 2.17 4.80 -12.38
CA LYS A 105 1.14 5.84 -12.19
C LYS A 105 0.74 5.98 -10.72
N LYS A 106 0.53 4.87 -10.00
CA LYS A 106 0.27 4.89 -8.56
C LYS A 106 1.42 5.55 -7.80
N ALA A 107 2.65 5.10 -8.03
CA ALA A 107 3.84 5.65 -7.39
C ALA A 107 4.02 7.15 -7.68
N ALA A 108 3.77 7.61 -8.92
CA ALA A 108 3.84 9.03 -9.27
C ALA A 108 2.78 9.88 -8.53
N ILE A 109 1.55 9.36 -8.37
CA ILE A 109 0.49 10.04 -7.62
C ILE A 109 0.83 10.11 -6.13
N LEU A 110 1.28 8.99 -5.55
CA LEU A 110 1.62 8.92 -4.13
C LEU A 110 2.82 9.80 -3.77
N ARG A 111 3.81 9.88 -4.65
CA ARG A 111 4.93 10.82 -4.51
C ARG A 111 4.46 12.28 -4.48
N LYS A 112 3.49 12.65 -5.32
CA LYS A 112 2.88 14.00 -5.29
C LYS A 112 2.07 14.25 -4.02
N ALA A 113 1.55 13.20 -3.39
CA ALA A 113 0.83 13.26 -2.12
C ALA A 113 1.76 13.13 -0.91
N GLU A 114 3.08 13.11 -1.11
CA GLU A 114 4.08 12.89 -0.05
C GLU A 114 3.72 11.67 0.81
N LEU A 115 3.23 10.61 0.16
CA LEU A 115 2.83 9.37 0.81
C LEU A 115 3.80 8.26 0.38
N PRO A 116 4.70 7.80 1.27
CA PRO A 116 5.62 6.70 0.96
C PRO A 116 4.89 5.46 0.46
N LEU A 117 5.45 4.82 -0.55
CA LEU A 117 4.95 3.56 -1.11
C LEU A 117 5.95 2.43 -0.85
N ILE A 118 5.47 1.36 -0.23
CA ILE A 118 6.22 0.13 -0.01
C ILE A 118 5.63 -0.98 -0.88
N TYR A 119 6.50 -1.74 -1.53
CA TYR A 119 6.14 -2.97 -2.20
C TYR A 119 6.38 -4.17 -1.30
N ALA A 120 5.41 -5.08 -1.29
CA ALA A 120 5.51 -6.35 -0.59
C ALA A 120 5.31 -7.52 -1.58
N ASP A 121 6.34 -8.34 -1.80
CA ASP A 121 6.26 -9.54 -2.63
C ASP A 121 6.43 -10.82 -1.81
N GLU A 122 5.87 -11.92 -2.33
CA GLU A 122 6.01 -13.26 -1.77
C GLU A 122 6.78 -14.14 -2.79
N PRO A 123 8.12 -14.08 -2.82
CA PRO A 123 8.94 -14.82 -3.78
C PRO A 123 8.86 -16.34 -3.57
N SER A 124 8.53 -16.77 -2.36
CA SER A 124 8.30 -18.18 -2.01
C SER A 124 7.34 -18.25 -0.85
N LYS A 125 6.58 -19.35 -0.76
CA LYS A 125 5.50 -19.51 0.21
C LYS A 125 5.98 -19.20 1.63
N GLY A 126 5.36 -18.19 2.25
CA GLY A 126 5.64 -17.77 3.63
C GLY A 126 6.90 -16.92 3.82
N ILE A 127 7.56 -16.52 2.74
CA ILE A 127 8.62 -15.49 2.76
C ILE A 127 8.03 -14.23 2.16
N VAL A 128 7.97 -13.15 2.94
CA VAL A 128 7.49 -11.84 2.47
C VAL A 128 8.66 -10.88 2.49
N ARG A 129 8.93 -10.22 1.36
CA ARG A 129 9.96 -9.20 1.22
C ARG A 129 9.32 -7.84 1.10
N PHE A 130 10.02 -6.81 1.57
CA PHE A 130 9.57 -5.44 1.52
C PHE A 130 10.65 -4.54 0.95
N ALA A 131 10.26 -3.64 0.06
CA ALA A 131 11.14 -2.64 -0.55
C ALA A 131 10.41 -1.30 -0.71
N LYS A 132 11.15 -0.19 -0.69
CA LYS A 132 10.62 1.12 -1.08
C LYS A 132 10.37 1.13 -2.60
N ALA A 133 9.25 1.71 -3.04
CA ALA A 133 8.89 1.72 -4.47
C ALA A 133 9.88 2.50 -5.35
N GLU A 134 10.66 3.42 -4.78
CA GLU A 134 11.73 4.15 -5.47
C GLU A 134 12.93 3.25 -5.80
N GLN A 135 13.12 2.17 -5.05
CA GLN A 135 14.23 1.24 -5.19
C GLN A 135 13.73 -0.22 -5.02
N PRO A 136 12.87 -0.72 -5.92
CA PRO A 136 12.19 -2.00 -5.74
C PRO A 136 13.14 -3.19 -5.68
N GLN A 137 14.31 -3.09 -6.32
CA GLN A 137 15.38 -4.10 -6.25
C GLN A 137 16.16 -4.11 -4.92
N ASN A 138 16.03 -3.06 -4.10
CA ASN A 138 16.71 -2.94 -2.81
C ASN A 138 15.80 -3.44 -1.68
N ILE A 139 15.84 -4.74 -1.43
CA ILE A 139 15.03 -5.37 -0.37
C ILE A 139 15.47 -4.86 0.99
N CYS A 140 14.58 -4.14 1.66
CA CYS A 140 14.83 -3.50 2.95
C CYS A 140 14.69 -4.50 4.10
N CYS A 141 13.72 -5.43 4.00
CA CYS A 141 13.59 -6.52 4.95
C CYS A 141 12.88 -7.73 4.36
N GLU A 142 13.12 -8.89 4.97
CA GLU A 142 12.48 -10.17 4.65
C GLU A 142 11.92 -10.79 5.94
N VAL A 143 10.71 -11.34 5.86
CA VAL A 143 10.00 -11.99 6.97
C VAL A 143 9.68 -13.43 6.59
N ASN A 144 10.01 -14.37 7.47
CA ASN A 144 9.51 -15.74 7.39
C ASN A 144 8.31 -15.91 8.32
N VAL A 145 7.10 -15.96 7.77
CA VAL A 145 5.86 -15.98 8.56
C VAL A 145 5.67 -17.28 9.34
N TYR A 146 6.20 -18.40 8.84
CA TYR A 146 6.11 -19.70 9.53
C TYR A 146 7.05 -19.80 10.73
N ARG A 147 8.22 -19.16 10.66
CA ARG A 147 9.24 -19.19 11.72
C ARG A 147 9.24 -17.96 12.61
N GLY A 148 8.42 -16.96 12.30
CA GLY A 148 8.37 -15.68 13.02
C GLY A 148 9.65 -14.83 12.89
N LEU A 149 10.53 -15.14 11.93
CA LEU A 149 11.81 -14.45 11.75
C LEU A 149 11.64 -13.16 10.94
N GLY A 150 12.43 -12.14 11.26
CA GLY A 150 12.45 -10.87 10.52
C GLY A 150 11.39 -9.85 10.94
N ARG A 151 10.53 -10.16 11.91
CA ARG A 151 9.48 -9.27 12.41
C ARG A 151 10.03 -7.96 12.98
N ASP A 152 11.12 -8.01 13.75
CA ASP A 152 11.74 -6.80 14.30
C ASP A 152 12.32 -5.91 13.18
N LYS A 153 12.96 -6.52 12.18
CA LYS A 153 13.46 -5.79 11.00
C LYS A 153 12.34 -5.12 10.22
N LEU A 154 11.21 -5.81 10.04
CA LEU A 154 10.03 -5.22 9.41
C LEU A 154 9.49 -4.06 10.25
N ARG A 155 9.40 -4.22 11.57
CA ARG A 155 8.97 -3.14 12.47
C ARG A 155 9.87 -1.91 12.32
N ASP A 156 11.17 -2.10 12.45
CA ASP A 156 12.15 -1.02 12.41
C ASP A 156 12.14 -0.32 11.04
N PHE A 157 11.99 -1.08 9.95
CA PHE A 157 11.81 -0.53 8.61
C PHE A 157 10.53 0.31 8.47
N LEU A 158 9.39 -0.21 8.94
CA LEU A 158 8.13 0.53 8.87
C LEU A 158 8.22 1.81 9.70
N LEU A 159 8.78 1.75 10.91
CA LEU A 159 8.96 2.93 11.76
C LEU A 159 9.90 3.96 11.13
N SER A 160 11.01 3.54 10.51
CA SER A 160 11.93 4.48 9.85
C SER A 160 11.25 5.21 8.69
N VAL A 161 10.43 4.52 7.89
CA VAL A 161 9.65 5.15 6.81
C VAL A 161 8.63 6.13 7.37
N MET A 162 8.00 5.82 8.50
CA MET A 162 7.05 6.73 9.15
C MET A 162 7.73 8.00 9.70
N GLU A 163 8.95 7.88 10.20
CA GLU A 163 9.73 9.00 10.71
C GLU A 163 10.19 9.94 9.58
N GLU A 164 10.74 9.38 8.50
CA GLU A 164 11.11 10.13 7.28
C GLU A 164 9.94 10.97 6.73
N ASN A 165 8.74 10.39 6.73
CA ASN A 165 7.54 11.09 6.27
C ASN A 165 7.12 12.24 7.22
N HIS A 166 7.24 12.04 8.53
CA HIS A 166 6.86 13.04 9.52
C HIS A 166 7.76 14.28 9.48
N GLU A 167 9.04 14.12 9.17
CA GLU A 167 9.95 15.26 8.96
C GLU A 167 9.60 16.04 7.70
N SER A 168 9.18 15.34 6.64
CA SER A 168 8.82 15.96 5.36
C SER A 168 7.56 16.82 5.46
N GLN A 169 6.58 16.42 6.28
CA GLN A 169 5.31 17.15 6.48
C GLN A 169 5.40 18.32 7.48
N ARG A 170 6.56 18.56 8.11
CA ARG A 170 6.77 19.66 9.08
C ARG A 170 7.39 20.92 8.47
N VAL A 171 7.89 20.85 7.24
CA VAL A 171 8.58 21.94 6.51
C VAL A 171 7.59 22.68 5.62
#